data_AF-A0A522EBT8-F1
#
_entry.id   AF-A0A522EBT8-F1
#
_cell.length_a   1.000
_cell.length_b   1.000
_cell.length_c   1.000
_cell.angle_alpha   90.00
_cell.angle_beta   90.00
_cell.angle_gamma   90.00
#
_symmetry.space_group_name_H-M   'P 1'
#
loop_
_entity.id
_entity.type
_entity.pdbx_description
1 polymer ?
#
loop_
_entity_poly.entity_id
_entity_poly.type
_entity_poly.pdbx_seq_one_letter_code
_entity_poly.pdbx_strand_id
1 'polypeptide(L)'
;MIRILLHIVFLLLLFTIQVSFIHALPYPFDRIPFVLVVTIYLYQYQNQTSSWWWLVCYGIVLDVLSISHAPLEVFSYTLLTGTMMLLVAHVFTNRSFYGMAATSILCLTVLTVSEVSIRALSHVFTSAPFLWRSVLTVNLWAVFFACLLLLFVFPPLRRIQVWVKQLFLDRI
;
A
#
# COMPACT_ATOMS: atom_id res chain seq x y z
N MET A 1 -8.48 21.74 11.45
CA MET A 1 -8.74 20.70 12.47
C MET A 1 -9.64 19.58 11.95
N ILE A 2 -10.87 19.87 11.49
CA ILE A 2 -11.82 18.85 10.99
C ILE A 2 -11.22 17.95 9.89
N ARG A 3 -10.47 18.52 8.92
CA ARG A 3 -9.82 17.74 7.84
C ARG A 3 -8.79 16.73 8.35
N ILE A 4 -8.02 17.09 9.38
CA ILE A 4 -7.01 16.22 9.99
C ILE A 4 -7.71 15.10 10.75
N LEU A 5 -8.75 15.43 11.51
CA LEU A 5 -9.57 14.44 12.21
C LEU A 5 -10.18 13.42 11.23
N LEU A 6 -10.73 13.89 10.10
CA LEU A 6 -11.24 13.00 9.05
C LEU A 6 -10.15 12.10 8.46
N HIS A 7 -8.93 12.61 8.23
CA HIS A 7 -7.80 11.77 7.76
C HIS A 7 -7.44 10.69 8.77
N ILE A 8 -7.39 11.03 10.06
CA ILE A 8 -7.09 10.07 11.13
C ILE A 8 -8.18 9.02 11.22
N VAL A 9 -9.46 9.41 11.19
CA VAL A 9 -10.60 8.48 11.21
C VAL A 9 -10.56 7.55 10.00
N PHE A 10 -10.26 8.08 8.82
CA PHE A 10 -10.15 7.25 7.61
C PHE A 10 -8.98 6.28 7.69
N LEU A 11 -7.82 6.71 8.21
CA LEU A 11 -6.69 5.82 8.44
C LEU A 11 -7.05 4.71 9.43
N LEU A 12 -7.72 5.03 10.54
CA LEU A 12 -8.15 4.03 11.52
C LEU A 12 -9.08 3.00 10.86
N LEU A 13 -10.05 3.46 10.08
CA LEU A 13 -10.95 2.58 9.33
C LEU A 13 -10.19 1.72 8.32
N LEU A 14 -9.24 2.29 7.60
CA LEU A 14 -8.40 1.58 6.64
C LEU A 14 -7.60 0.46 7.33
N PHE A 15 -7.02 0.75 8.49
CA PHE A 15 -6.22 -0.20 9.26
C PHE A 15 -7.09 -1.28 9.90
N THR A 16 -8.27 -0.94 10.41
CA THR A 16 -9.18 -1.95 10.96
C THR A 16 -9.64 -2.91 9.87
N ILE A 17 -9.97 -2.44 8.68
CA ILE A 17 -10.29 -3.31 7.54
C ILE A 17 -9.11 -4.20 7.18
N GLN A 18 -7.91 -3.63 7.03
CA GLN A 18 -6.73 -4.42 6.66
C GLN A 18 -6.39 -5.48 7.71
N VAL A 19 -6.27 -5.10 8.98
CA VAL A 19 -5.80 -5.98 10.06
C VAL A 19 -6.90 -6.93 10.54
N SER A 20 -8.15 -6.48 10.63
CA SER A 20 -9.23 -7.30 11.22
C SER A 20 -9.96 -8.14 10.17
N PHE A 21 -10.15 -7.61 8.96
CA PHE A 21 -10.89 -8.31 7.91
C PHE A 21 -9.96 -9.02 6.94
N ILE A 22 -9.01 -8.31 6.32
CA ILE A 22 -8.16 -8.90 5.27
C ILE A 22 -7.22 -9.95 5.85
N HIS A 23 -6.48 -9.64 6.92
CA HIS A 23 -5.56 -10.60 7.55
C HIS A 23 -6.27 -11.82 8.17
N ALA A 24 -7.60 -11.76 8.38
CA ALA A 24 -8.39 -12.91 8.84
C ALA A 24 -8.82 -13.86 7.71
N LEU A 25 -8.67 -13.46 6.44
CA LEU A 25 -9.00 -14.30 5.30
C LEU A 25 -7.99 -15.46 5.15
N PRO A 26 -8.39 -16.59 4.57
CA PRO A 26 -7.46 -17.68 4.30
C PRO A 26 -6.43 -17.27 3.22
N TYR A 27 -5.23 -17.80 3.32
CA TYR A 27 -4.21 -17.66 2.27
C TYR A 27 -4.76 -18.13 0.92
N PRO A 28 -4.55 -17.39 -0.19
CA PRO A 28 -3.69 -16.20 -0.33
C PRO A 28 -4.40 -14.84 -0.15
N PHE A 29 -5.68 -14.82 0.22
CA PHE A 29 -6.49 -13.58 0.29
C PHE A 29 -6.08 -12.67 1.45
N ASP A 30 -5.37 -13.19 2.45
CA ASP A 30 -4.72 -12.42 3.51
C ASP A 30 -3.64 -11.46 2.98
N ARG A 31 -3.20 -11.61 1.72
CA ARG A 31 -2.12 -10.81 1.11
C ARG A 31 -2.59 -9.62 0.29
N ILE A 32 -3.88 -9.29 0.32
CA ILE A 32 -4.41 -8.14 -0.41
C ILE A 32 -3.80 -6.85 0.19
N PRO A 33 -2.99 -6.09 -0.57
CA PRO A 33 -2.30 -4.92 -0.05
C PRO A 33 -3.21 -3.68 -0.15
N PHE A 34 -4.33 -3.70 0.58
CA PHE A 34 -5.38 -2.69 0.47
C PHE A 34 -4.88 -1.31 0.91
N VAL A 35 -4.15 -1.22 2.01
CA VAL A 35 -3.54 0.05 2.49
C VAL A 35 -2.64 0.66 1.43
N LEU A 36 -1.82 -0.15 0.76
CA LEU A 36 -0.92 0.29 -0.30
C LEU A 36 -1.70 0.88 -1.47
N VAL A 37 -2.64 0.11 -2.01
CA VAL A 37 -3.40 0.51 -3.20
C VAL A 37 -4.20 1.79 -2.95
N VAL A 38 -4.87 1.88 -1.79
CA VAL A 38 -5.62 3.08 -1.42
C VAL A 38 -4.69 4.28 -1.27
N THR A 39 -3.53 4.11 -0.62
CA THR A 39 -2.58 5.20 -0.45
C THR A 39 -2.03 5.68 -1.79
N ILE A 40 -1.63 4.78 -2.69
CA ILE A 40 -1.17 5.12 -4.04
C ILE A 40 -2.28 5.85 -4.81
N TYR A 41 -3.52 5.36 -4.75
CA TYR A 41 -4.65 6.01 -5.40
C TYR A 41 -4.87 7.44 -4.88
N LEU A 42 -4.87 7.64 -3.56
CA LEU A 42 -5.02 8.98 -2.98
C LEU A 42 -3.84 9.89 -3.31
N TYR A 43 -2.62 9.38 -3.24
CA TYR A 43 -1.41 10.14 -3.48
C TYR A 43 -1.26 10.53 -4.95
N GLN A 44 -1.33 9.57 -5.88
CA GLN A 44 -1.07 9.77 -7.31
C GLN A 44 -2.28 10.32 -8.07
N TYR A 45 -3.47 9.78 -7.83
CA TYR A 45 -4.66 10.14 -8.61
C TYR A 45 -5.46 11.30 -8.00
N GLN A 46 -5.66 11.29 -6.67
CA GLN A 46 -6.33 12.40 -5.96
C GLN A 46 -5.42 13.57 -5.59
N ASN A 47 -4.09 13.42 -5.76
CA ASN A 47 -3.10 14.41 -5.35
C ASN A 47 -3.16 14.77 -3.86
N GLN A 48 -3.61 13.83 -3.01
CA GLN A 48 -3.62 13.98 -1.56
C GLN A 48 -2.26 13.58 -1.00
N THR A 49 -1.29 14.49 -1.14
CA THR A 49 0.09 14.25 -0.73
C THR A 49 0.22 13.89 0.75
N SER A 50 -0.69 14.39 1.61
CA SER A 50 -0.77 14.04 3.02
C SER A 50 -1.00 12.55 3.31
N SER A 51 -1.25 11.68 2.32
CA SER A 51 -1.47 10.25 2.55
C SER A 51 -0.18 9.45 2.73
N TRP A 52 1.01 10.02 2.44
CA TRP A 52 2.28 9.29 2.44
C TRP A 52 2.58 8.61 3.79
N TRP A 53 2.28 9.28 4.90
CA TRP A 53 2.61 8.78 6.25
C TRP A 53 1.74 7.60 6.67
N TRP A 54 0.66 7.28 5.95
CA TRP A 54 -0.20 6.14 6.23
C TRP A 54 0.56 4.82 6.09
N LEU A 55 1.45 4.72 5.10
CA LEU A 55 2.26 3.52 4.89
C LEU A 55 3.31 3.34 5.98
N VAL A 56 3.91 4.44 6.43
CA VAL A 56 4.85 4.43 7.56
C VAL A 56 4.16 3.99 8.84
N CYS A 57 3.00 4.57 9.16
CA CYS A 57 2.19 4.15 10.30
C CYS A 57 1.74 2.71 10.19
N TYR A 58 1.45 2.22 8.98
CA TYR A 58 1.08 0.83 8.77
C TYR A 58 2.23 -0.12 9.13
N GLY A 59 3.46 0.20 8.71
CA GLY A 59 4.65 -0.54 9.13
C GLY A 59 4.81 -0.58 10.66
N ILE A 60 4.55 0.55 11.35
CA ILE A 60 4.61 0.62 12.83
C ILE A 60 3.59 -0.34 13.44
N VAL A 61 2.37 -0.35 12.93
CA VAL A 61 1.31 -1.23 13.43
C VAL A 61 1.68 -2.71 13.23
N LEU A 62 2.26 -3.07 12.08
CA LEU A 62 2.71 -4.43 11.81
C LEU A 62 3.79 -4.90 12.78
N ASP A 63 4.78 -4.04 13.06
CA ASP A 63 5.84 -4.33 14.02
C ASP A 63 5.31 -4.44 15.46
N VAL A 64 4.46 -3.50 15.89
CA VAL A 64 3.86 -3.49 17.25
C VAL A 64 2.99 -4.71 17.50
N LEU A 65 2.20 -5.12 16.51
CA LEU A 65 1.33 -6.29 16.64
C LEU A 65 2.06 -7.61 16.38
N SER A 66 3.32 -7.58 15.92
CA SER A 66 4.10 -8.77 15.55
C SER A 66 3.38 -9.69 14.55
N ILE A 67 2.59 -9.09 13.64
CA ILE A 67 1.85 -9.80 12.57
C ILE A 67 2.70 -9.85 11.28
N SER A 68 3.86 -9.19 11.29
CA SER A 68 4.74 -9.04 10.14
C SER A 68 5.41 -10.34 9.71
N HIS A 69 5.81 -10.38 8.44
CA HIS A 69 6.64 -11.47 7.91
C HIS A 69 8.11 -11.18 8.15
N ALA A 70 8.57 -9.95 7.93
CA ALA A 70 9.94 -9.57 8.25
C ALA A 70 9.99 -8.81 9.58
N PRO A 71 11.07 -8.92 10.34
CA PRO A 71 11.32 -7.95 11.40
C PRO A 71 11.56 -6.56 10.79
N LEU A 72 11.27 -5.49 11.54
CA LEU A 72 11.50 -4.10 11.14
C LEU A 72 10.72 -3.68 9.87
N GLU A 73 9.44 -4.03 9.79
CA GLU A 73 8.57 -3.63 8.67
C GLU A 73 8.50 -2.11 8.52
N VAL A 74 8.61 -1.34 9.60
CA VAL A 74 8.70 0.12 9.51
C VAL A 74 9.78 0.56 8.52
N PHE A 75 10.94 -0.11 8.54
CA PHE A 75 12.02 0.20 7.61
C PHE A 75 11.66 -0.15 6.16
N SER A 76 11.08 -1.31 5.91
CA SER A 76 10.63 -1.73 4.57
C SER A 76 9.55 -0.78 4.03
N TYR A 77 8.56 -0.42 4.85
CA TYR A 77 7.48 0.48 4.46
C TYR A 77 7.92 1.94 4.29
N THR A 78 8.91 2.41 5.04
CA THR A 78 9.49 3.75 4.82
C THR A 78 10.24 3.82 3.48
N LEU A 79 11.03 2.80 3.14
CA LEU A 79 11.67 2.70 1.82
C LEU A 79 10.63 2.65 0.70
N LEU A 80 9.60 1.80 0.87
CA LEU A 80 8.48 1.74 -0.07
C LEU A 80 7.81 3.12 -0.24
N THR A 81 7.59 3.86 0.85
CA THR A 81 6.95 5.18 0.79
C THR A 81 7.82 6.18 0.03
N GLY A 82 9.14 6.20 0.30
CA GLY A 82 10.08 7.03 -0.45
C GLY A 82 10.08 6.72 -1.95
N THR A 83 10.09 5.44 -2.30
CA THR A 83 10.03 5.03 -3.72
C THR A 83 8.70 5.39 -4.38
N MET A 84 7.57 5.23 -3.70
CA MET A 84 6.27 5.71 -4.18
C MET A 84 6.32 7.21 -4.51
N MET A 85 6.84 8.02 -3.58
CA MET A 85 6.91 9.47 -3.76
C MET A 85 7.79 9.86 -4.96
N LEU A 86 8.96 9.23 -5.10
CA LEU A 86 9.87 9.48 -6.23
C LEU A 86 9.26 9.05 -7.57
N LEU A 87 8.65 7.86 -7.61
CA LEU A 87 8.02 7.34 -8.82
C LEU A 87 6.86 8.23 -9.28
N VAL A 88 6.00 8.67 -8.36
CA VAL A 88 4.87 9.54 -8.68
C VAL A 88 5.34 10.94 -9.12
N ALA A 89 6.38 11.48 -8.48
CA ALA A 89 6.88 12.82 -8.78
C ALA A 89 7.65 12.89 -10.12
N HIS A 90 8.41 11.85 -10.47
CA HIS A 90 9.37 11.92 -11.58
C HIS A 90 9.13 10.95 -12.73
N VAL A 91 8.50 9.79 -12.49
CA VAL A 91 8.40 8.71 -13.49
C VAL A 91 6.98 8.58 -14.03
N PHE A 92 6.00 8.47 -13.12
CA PHE A 92 4.59 8.24 -13.44
C PHE A 92 3.74 9.45 -13.06
N THR A 93 4.10 10.61 -13.62
CA THR A 93 3.39 11.88 -13.42
C THR A 93 1.96 11.85 -13.96
N ASN A 94 1.68 10.97 -14.93
CA ASN A 94 0.35 10.79 -15.50
C ASN A 94 -0.61 10.11 -14.52
N ARG A 95 -1.80 10.69 -14.35
CA ARG A 95 -2.91 10.14 -13.55
C ARG A 95 -3.66 9.03 -14.28
N SER A 96 -2.94 8.05 -14.79
CA SER A 96 -3.49 6.93 -15.53
C SER A 96 -3.53 5.66 -14.68
N PHE A 97 -4.44 4.74 -15.03
CA PHE A 97 -4.50 3.41 -14.43
C PHE A 97 -3.14 2.70 -14.49
N TYR A 98 -2.51 2.72 -15.67
CA TYR A 98 -1.21 2.09 -15.89
C TYR A 98 -0.11 2.70 -15.00
N GLY A 99 -0.16 4.02 -14.78
CA GLY A 99 0.76 4.70 -13.87
C GLY A 99 0.63 4.17 -12.43
N MET A 100 -0.59 4.03 -11.91
CA MET A 100 -0.80 3.49 -10.55
C MET A 100 -0.50 2.00 -10.44
N ALA A 101 -0.81 1.22 -11.47
CA ALA A 101 -0.46 -0.20 -11.48
C ALA A 101 1.06 -0.39 -11.48
N ALA A 102 1.78 0.35 -12.31
CA ALA A 102 3.23 0.32 -12.36
C ALA A 102 3.88 0.80 -11.05
N THR A 103 3.37 1.89 -10.45
CA THR A 103 3.87 2.34 -9.13
C THR A 103 3.62 1.29 -8.07
N SER A 104 2.44 0.66 -8.03
CA SER A 104 2.15 -0.39 -7.07
C SER A 104 3.05 -1.61 -7.23
N ILE A 105 3.30 -2.06 -8.47
CA ILE A 105 4.20 -3.20 -8.75
C ILE A 105 5.61 -2.87 -8.28
N LEU A 106 6.14 -1.70 -8.64
CA LEU A 106 7.49 -1.30 -8.26
C LEU A 106 7.63 -1.10 -6.74
N CYS A 107 6.64 -0.49 -6.08
CA CYS A 107 6.61 -0.37 -4.63
C CYS A 107 6.68 -1.75 -3.97
N LEU A 108 5.86 -2.71 -4.41
CA LEU A 108 5.89 -4.07 -3.89
C LEU A 108 7.22 -4.77 -4.18
N THR A 109 7.84 -4.54 -5.33
CA THR A 109 9.18 -5.09 -5.61
C THR A 109 10.21 -4.54 -4.61
N VAL A 110 10.18 -3.24 -4.30
CA VAL A 110 11.06 -2.63 -3.30
C VAL A 110 10.79 -3.20 -1.91
N LEU A 111 9.53 -3.43 -1.56
CA LEU A 111 9.15 -4.10 -0.31
C LEU A 111 9.76 -5.50 -0.26
N THR A 112 9.62 -6.30 -1.32
CA THR A 112 10.19 -7.66 -1.37
C THR A 112 11.71 -7.65 -1.18
N VAL A 113 12.41 -6.74 -1.85
CA VAL A 113 13.88 -6.66 -1.77
C VAL A 113 14.30 -6.23 -0.38
N SER A 114 13.61 -5.25 0.24
CA SER A 114 13.92 -4.81 1.60
C SER A 114 13.65 -5.90 2.63
N GLU A 115 12.49 -6.57 2.60
CA GLU A 115 12.16 -7.68 3.50
C GLU A 115 13.15 -8.85 3.39
N VAL A 116 13.49 -9.27 2.16
CA VAL A 116 14.48 -10.32 1.91
C VAL A 116 15.86 -9.91 2.42
N SER A 117 16.26 -8.65 2.22
CA SER A 117 17.55 -8.13 2.68
C SER A 117 17.63 -8.10 4.21
N ILE A 118 16.57 -7.64 4.89
CA ILE A 118 16.50 -7.62 6.35
C ILE A 118 16.52 -9.05 6.89
N ARG A 119 15.75 -9.97 6.32
CA ARG A 119 15.80 -11.39 6.73
C ARG A 119 17.17 -12.01 6.49
N ALA A 120 17.82 -11.72 5.37
CA ALA A 120 19.17 -12.19 5.08
C ALA A 120 20.18 -11.67 6.12
N LEU A 121 20.08 -10.38 6.48
CA LEU A 121 20.91 -9.78 7.52
C LEU A 121 20.63 -10.41 8.89
N SER A 122 19.35 -10.63 9.24
CA SER A 122 18.97 -11.28 10.49
C SER A 122 19.51 -12.72 10.59
N HIS A 123 19.61 -13.45 9.47
CA HIS A 123 20.16 -14.80 9.42
C HIS A 123 21.66 -14.84 9.72
N VAL A 124 22.41 -13.77 9.43
CA VAL A 124 23.83 -13.68 9.82
C VAL A 124 23.96 -13.61 11.34
N PHE A 125 23.01 -12.97 12.02
CA PHE A 125 23.04 -12.78 13.48
C PHE A 125 22.24 -13.84 14.25
N THR A 126 21.37 -14.59 13.59
CA THR A 126 20.50 -15.59 14.22
C THR A 126 20.44 -16.87 13.39
N SER A 127 20.47 -18.04 14.03
CA SER A 127 20.39 -19.35 13.36
C SER A 127 18.98 -19.68 12.81
N ALA A 128 18.10 -18.69 12.67
CA ALA A 128 16.75 -18.87 12.15
C ALA A 128 16.77 -19.31 10.68
N PRO A 129 15.83 -20.16 10.23
CA PRO A 129 15.82 -20.64 8.85
C PRO A 129 15.58 -19.50 7.84
N PHE A 130 16.42 -19.42 6.81
CA PHE A 130 16.29 -18.42 5.75
C PHE A 130 15.20 -18.80 4.74
N LEU A 131 13.95 -18.43 5.06
CA LEU A 131 12.77 -18.70 4.24
C LEU A 131 12.52 -17.60 3.20
N TRP A 132 13.44 -17.42 2.25
CA TRP A 132 13.29 -16.40 1.19
C TRP A 132 12.13 -16.70 0.23
N ARG A 133 11.87 -17.99 -0.04
CA ARG A 133 10.78 -18.42 -0.94
C ARG A 133 9.42 -17.98 -0.42
N SER A 134 9.20 -18.02 0.90
CA SER A 134 7.91 -17.62 1.48
C SER A 134 7.65 -16.14 1.21
N VAL A 135 8.65 -15.27 1.43
CA VAL A 135 8.55 -13.82 1.19
C VAL A 135 8.22 -13.52 -0.27
N LEU A 136 8.91 -14.17 -1.21
CA LEU A 136 8.62 -13.99 -2.63
C LEU A 136 7.20 -14.46 -2.99
N THR A 137 6.78 -15.64 -2.55
CA THR A 137 5.43 -16.14 -2.87
C THR A 137 4.34 -15.25 -2.31
N VAL A 138 4.50 -14.77 -1.07
CA VAL A 138 3.55 -13.86 -0.42
C VAL A 138 3.43 -12.56 -1.21
N ASN A 139 4.56 -11.97 -1.60
CA ASN A 139 4.56 -10.70 -2.31
C ASN A 139 4.13 -10.81 -3.78
N LEU A 140 4.34 -11.96 -4.44
CA LEU A 140 3.78 -12.22 -5.77
C LEU A 140 2.24 -12.21 -5.74
N TRP A 141 1.63 -12.83 -4.73
CA TRP A 141 0.18 -12.73 -4.52
C TRP A 141 -0.25 -11.29 -4.23
N ALA A 142 0.50 -10.55 -3.42
CA ALA A 142 0.22 -9.14 -3.16
C ALA A 142 0.23 -8.31 -4.45
N VAL A 143 1.19 -8.53 -5.35
CA VAL A 143 1.25 -7.86 -6.66
C VAL A 143 0.03 -8.19 -7.51
N PHE A 144 -0.34 -9.46 -7.59
CA PHE A 144 -1.52 -9.90 -8.32
C PHE A 144 -2.80 -9.23 -7.78
N PHE A 145 -2.99 -9.26 -6.46
CA PHE A 145 -4.15 -8.64 -5.82
C PHE A 145 -4.14 -7.12 -5.91
N ALA A 146 -2.97 -6.47 -5.89
CA ALA A 146 -2.88 -5.02 -6.08
C ALA A 146 -3.39 -4.59 -7.46
N CYS A 147 -2.94 -5.29 -8.51
CA CYS A 147 -3.39 -5.06 -9.88
C CYS A 147 -4.90 -5.34 -10.03
N LEU A 148 -5.38 -6.45 -9.45
CA LEU A 148 -6.79 -6.82 -9.46
C LEU A 148 -7.64 -5.77 -8.75
N LEU A 149 -7.22 -5.34 -7.56
CA LEU A 149 -7.94 -4.34 -6.77
C LEU A 149 -7.98 -3.00 -7.50
N LEU A 150 -6.87 -2.55 -8.08
CA LEU A 150 -6.85 -1.36 -8.93
C LEU A 150 -7.82 -1.52 -10.12
N LEU A 151 -7.85 -2.68 -10.77
CA LEU A 151 -8.71 -2.90 -11.94
C LEU A 151 -10.20 -2.81 -11.59
N PHE A 152 -10.62 -3.28 -10.41
CA PHE A 152 -12.01 -3.19 -9.97
C PHE A 152 -12.36 -1.86 -9.31
N VAL A 153 -11.42 -1.23 -8.59
CA VAL A 153 -11.67 -0.01 -7.82
C VAL A 153 -11.53 1.25 -8.68
N PHE A 154 -10.60 1.25 -9.64
CA PHE A 154 -10.30 2.44 -10.42
C PHE A 154 -11.45 2.90 -11.35
N PRO A 155 -12.08 2.03 -12.17
CA PRO A 155 -13.18 2.43 -13.05
C PRO A 155 -14.40 3.03 -12.32
N PRO A 156 -14.94 2.43 -11.25
CA PRO A 156 -16.08 3.00 -10.56
C PRO A 156 -15.73 4.31 -9.84
N LEU A 157 -14.55 4.40 -9.20
CA LEU A 157 -14.15 5.64 -8.55
C LEU A 157 -13.99 6.79 -9.55
N ARG A 158 -13.37 6.53 -10.71
CA ARG A 158 -13.27 7.53 -11.78
C ARG A 158 -14.64 7.99 -12.25
N ARG A 159 -15.60 7.08 -12.43
CA ARG A 159 -16.99 7.43 -12.80
C ARG A 159 -17.64 8.29 -11.74
N ILE A 160 -17.63 7.87 -10.48
CA ILE A 160 -18.25 8.62 -9.36
C ILE A 160 -17.70 10.05 -9.31
N GLN A 161 -16.40 10.24 -9.50
CA GLN A 161 -15.83 11.59 -9.50
C GLN A 161 -16.27 12.47 -10.66
N VAL A 162 -16.41 11.90 -11.86
CA VAL A 162 -16.96 12.64 -13.01
C VAL A 162 -18.40 13.04 -12.73
N TRP A 163 -19.20 12.11 -12.20
CA TRP A 163 -20.60 12.37 -11.80
C TRP A 163 -20.71 13.46 -10.75
N VAL A 164 -19.90 13.41 -9.69
CA VAL A 164 -19.88 14.43 -8.63
C VAL A 164 -19.48 15.79 -9.20
N LYS A 165 -18.48 15.83 -10.08
CA LYS A 165 -18.10 17.09 -10.74
C LYS A 165 -19.23 17.63 -11.60
N GLN A 166 -19.86 16.83 -12.46
CA GLN A 166 -20.96 17.26 -13.31
C GLN A 166 -22.15 17.77 -12.48
N LEU A 167 -22.54 17.05 -11.44
CA LEU A 167 -23.71 17.42 -10.61
C LEU A 167 -23.50 18.71 -9.79
N PHE A 168 -22.26 19.00 -9.37
CA PHE A 168 -21.97 20.15 -8.51
C PHE A 168 -21.35 21.36 -9.23
N LEU A 169 -20.59 21.16 -10.31
CA LEU A 169 -19.97 22.26 -11.06
C LEU A 169 -20.85 22.81 -12.17
N ASP A 170 -21.75 22.02 -12.78
CA ASP A 170 -22.68 22.54 -13.79
C ASP A 170 -23.88 23.29 -13.16
N ARG A 171 -23.94 23.36 -11.82
CA ARG A 171 -24.97 24.08 -11.05
C ARG A 171 -24.51 25.41 -10.44
N ILE A 172 -23.26 25.83 -10.70
CA ILE A 172 -22.68 27.12 -10.26
C ILE A 172 -22.31 27.91 -11.51
#